data_AF-A0A2N3E2U4-F1
#
_entry.id   AF-A0A2N3E2U4-F1
#
_cell.length_a   1.000
_cell.length_b   1.000
_cell.length_c   1.000
_cell.angle_alpha   90.00
_cell.angle_beta   90.00
_cell.angle_gamma   90.00
#
_symmetry.space_group_name_H-M   'P 1'
#
loop_
_entity.id
_entity.type
_entity.pdbx_description
1 polymer ?
#
loop_
_entity_poly.entity_id
_entity_poly.type
_entity_poly.pdbx_seq_one_letter_code
_entity_poly.pdbx_strand_id
1 'polypeptide(L)' 'WLGGVLASAMMINLVVASLTGILVPLGLDKLGADPAVSSPVFVTTTTDVVGFFAFLGLAALILFY' A
#
# COMPACT_ATOMS: atom_id res chain seq x y z
N TRP A 1 13.76 16.38 8.97
CA TRP A 1 14.00 15.39 7.90
C TRP A 1 13.01 14.24 7.99
N LEU A 2 13.01 13.46 9.08
CA LEU A 2 12.15 12.27 9.24
C LEU A 2 10.64 12.52 9.03
N GLY A 3 10.12 13.65 9.52
CA GLY A 3 8.71 14.00 9.31
C GLY A 3 8.31 14.21 7.85
N GLY A 4 9.21 14.73 7.00
CA GLY A 4 8.98 14.87 5.56
C GLY A 4 9.02 13.53 4.83
N VAL A 5 9.89 12.61 5.27
CA VAL A 5 9.92 11.21 4.81
C VAL A 5 8.61 10.51 5.12
N LEU A 6 8.15 10.64 6.37
CA LEU A 6 6.91 10.02 6.80
C LEU A 6 5.70 10.60 6.04
N ALA A 7 5.63 11.92 5.87
CA ALA A 7 4.55 12.57 5.15
C ALA A 7 4.48 12.13 3.68
N SER A 8 5.62 12.09 2.99
CA SER A 8 5.69 11.63 1.60
C SER A 8 5.37 10.13 1.46
N ALA A 9 5.90 9.29 2.35
CA ALA A 9 5.57 7.86 2.40
C ALA A 9 4.09 7.60 2.63
N MET A 10 3.45 8.36 3.54
CA MET A 10 2.02 8.24 3.81
C MET A 10 1.16 8.70 2.64
N MET A 11 1.58 9.73 1.90
CA MET A 11 0.88 10.15 0.68
C MET A 11 0.86 9.03 -0.37
N ILE A 12 2.01 8.38 -0.58
CA ILE A 12 2.12 7.21 -1.48
C ILE A 12 1.23 6.07 -0.97
N ASN A 13 1.29 5.78 0.33
CA ASN A 13 0.52 4.68 0.92
C ASN A 13 -0.99 4.88 0.76
N LEU A 14 -1.49 6.10 0.95
CA LEU A 14 -2.92 6.42 0.79
C LEU A 14 -3.40 6.29 -0.66
N VAL A 15 -2.58 6.72 -1.63
CA VAL A 15 -2.89 6.54 -3.06
C VAL A 15 -2.99 5.05 -3.38
N VAL A 16 -2.01 4.25 -2.95
CA VAL A 16 -2.01 2.82 -3.23
C VAL A 16 -3.13 2.09 -2.48
N ALA A 17 -3.43 2.46 -1.23
CA ALA A 17 -4.55 1.92 -0.48
C ALA A 17 -5.88 2.16 -1.19
N SER A 18 -6.10 3.37 -1.73
CA SER A 18 -7.33 3.69 -2.47
C SER A 18 -7.47 2.90 -3.77
N LEU A 19 -6.37 2.71 -4.52
CA LEU A 19 -6.35 1.91 -5.74
C LEU A 19 -6.59 0.43 -5.44
N THR A 20 -5.88 -0.09 -4.44
CA THR A 20 -5.96 -1.50 -4.02
C THR A 20 -7.35 -1.84 -3.50
N GLY A 21 -7.96 -0.94 -2.73
CA GLY A 21 -9.32 -1.10 -2.20
C GLY A 21 -10.41 -1.26 -3.26
N ILE A 22 -10.13 -0.87 -4.51
CA ILE A 22 -11.05 -1.04 -5.65
C ILE A 22 -10.57 -2.17 -6.57
N LEU A 23 -9.28 -2.19 -6.91
CA LEU A 23 -8.73 -3.12 -7.89
C LEU A 23 -8.65 -4.56 -7.38
N VAL A 24 -8.36 -4.77 -6.09
CA VAL A 24 -8.27 -6.12 -5.50
C VAL A 24 -9.63 -6.81 -5.47
N PRO A 25 -10.71 -6.21 -4.94
CA PRO A 25 -12.03 -6.84 -4.99
C PRO A 25 -12.50 -7.16 -6.42
N LEU A 26 -12.29 -6.23 -7.36
CA LEU A 26 -12.65 -6.42 -8.77
C LEU A 26 -11.81 -7.52 -9.44
N GLY A 27 -10.53 -7.64 -9.09
CA GLY A 27 -9.65 -8.69 -9.58
C GLY A 27 -10.04 -10.07 -9.05
N LEU A 28 -10.38 -10.16 -7.76
CA LEU A 28 -10.86 -11.38 -7.12
C LEU A 28 -12.18 -11.86 -7.72
N ASP A 29 -13.13 -10.95 -7.94
CA ASP A 29 -14.43 -11.24 -8.57
C ASP A 29 -14.24 -11.81 -9.98
N LYS A 30 -13.34 -11.21 -10.79
CA LYS A 30 -12.99 -11.72 -12.13
C LYS A 30 -12.34 -13.10 -12.13
N LEU A 31 -11.66 -13.47 -11.04
CA LEU A 31 -11.03 -14.79 -10.87
C LEU A 31 -11.99 -15.83 -10.26
N GLY A 32 -13.23 -15.43 -9.92
CA GLY A 32 -14.23 -16.30 -9.29
C GLY A 32 -13.99 -16.53 -7.80
N ALA A 33 -13.12 -15.75 -7.17
CA ALA A 33 -12.87 -15.79 -5.73
C ALA A 33 -13.79 -14.81 -5.01
N ASP A 34 -14.37 -15.21 -3.86
CA ASP A 34 -15.27 -14.37 -3.08
C ASP A 34 -14.51 -13.13 -2.54
N PRO A 35 -14.82 -11.92 -3.03
CA PRO A 35 -14.17 -10.70 -2.59
C PRO A 35 -14.49 -10.38 -1.12
N ALA A 36 -15.64 -10.77 -0.59
CA ALA A 36 -16.03 -10.43 0.78
C ALA A 36 -15.15 -11.11 1.82
N VAL A 37 -14.74 -12.35 1.56
CA VAL A 37 -13.90 -13.14 2.47
C VAL A 37 -12.41 -12.88 2.22
N SER A 38 -12.02 -12.70 0.96
CA SER A 38 -10.59 -12.66 0.58
C SER A 38 -10.03 -11.24 0.49
N SER A 39 -10.83 -10.25 0.07
CA SER A 39 -10.33 -8.90 -0.20
C SER A 39 -9.72 -8.18 1.01
N PRO A 40 -10.21 -8.30 2.26
CA PRO A 40 -9.63 -7.55 3.37
C PRO A 40 -8.17 -7.91 3.62
N VAL A 41 -7.84 -9.21 3.53
CA VAL A 41 -6.48 -9.72 3.70
C VAL A 41 -5.56 -9.25 2.57
N PHE A 42 -6.02 -9.30 1.31
CA PHE A 42 -5.22 -8.82 0.18
C PHE A 42 -4.99 -7.30 0.23
N VAL A 43 -6.01 -6.53 0.64
CA VAL A 43 -5.89 -5.07 0.74
C VAL A 43 -4.93 -4.68 1.86
N THR A 44 -5.04 -5.27 3.06
CA THR A 44 -4.12 -4.98 4.16
C THR A 44 -2.71 -5.43 3.87
N THR A 45 -2.51 -6.64 3.33
CA THR A 45 -1.15 -7.09 2.97
C THR A 45 -0.49 -6.20 1.92
N THR A 46 -1.24 -5.75 0.92
CA THR A 46 -0.72 -4.81 -0.09
C THR A 46 -0.37 -3.46 0.54
N THR A 47 -1.25 -2.89 1.37
CA THR A 47 -0.97 -1.60 2.02
C THR A 47 0.18 -1.70 3.02
N ASP A 48 0.35 -2.84 3.68
CA ASP A 48 1.44 -3.09 4.61
C ASP A 48 2.77 -3.15 3.86
N VAL A 49 2.86 -3.97 2.80
CA VAL A 49 4.07 -4.09 1.99
C VAL A 49 4.45 -2.74 1.37
N VAL A 50 3.50 -2.06 0.74
CA VAL A 50 3.76 -0.77 0.08
C VAL A 50 4.08 0.33 1.07
N GLY A 51 3.35 0.42 2.19
CA GLY A 51 3.60 1.41 3.23
C GLY A 51 4.99 1.23 3.84
N PHE A 52 5.39 -0.01 4.12
CA PHE A 52 6.71 -0.33 4.64
C PHE A 52 7.81 -0.04 3.61
N PHE A 53 7.62 -0.44 2.35
CA PHE A 53 8.57 -0.18 1.26
C PHE A 53 8.74 1.32 0.98
N ALA A 54 7.65 2.08 0.93
CA ALA A 54 7.67 3.52 0.68
C ALA A 54 8.39 4.24 1.82
N PHE A 55 8.08 3.90 3.08
CA PHE A 55 8.74 4.50 4.23
C PHE A 55 10.23 4.17 4.29
N LEU A 56 10.61 2.90 4.23
CA LEU A 56 12.01 2.48 4.31
C LEU A 56 12.83 2.90 3.09
N GLY A 57 12.25 2.82 1.88
CA GLY A 57 12.92 3.23 0.65
C GLY A 57 13.22 4.72 0.62
N LEU A 58 12.24 5.56 1.02
CA LEU A 58 12.45 7.00 1.14
C LEU A 58 13.40 7.35 2.29
N ALA A 59 13.30 6.65 3.43
CA ALA A 59 14.22 6.83 4.53
C ALA A 59 15.66 6.49 4.14
N ALA A 60 15.88 5.38 3.43
CA ALA A 60 17.20 4.98 2.95
C ALA A 60 17.77 6.03 1.98
N LEU A 61 17.00 6.45 0.97
CA LEU A 61 17.45 7.45 -0.01
C LEU A 61 17.87 8.78 0.65
N ILE A 62 17.13 9.23 1.67
CA ILE A 62 17.40 10.49 2.36
C ILE A 62 18.51 10.35 3.40
N LEU A 63 18.74 9.16 3.97
CA LEU A 63 19.83 8.92 4.92
C LEU A 63 21.17 8.75 4.20
N PHE A 64 21.17 8.26 2.96
CA PHE A 64 22.35 8.21 2.10
C PHE A 64 22.74 9.56 1.46
N TYR A 65 21.86 10.58 1.54
CA TYR A 65 22.15 11.95 1.10
C TYR A 65 22.52 12.83 2.29
#